data_AF-A0A9X3X1V1-F1
#
_entry.id   AF-A0A9X3X1V1-F1
#
_cell.length_a   1.000
_cell.length_b   1.000
_cell.length_c   1.000
_cell.angle_alpha   90.00
_cell.angle_beta   90.00
_cell.angle_gamma   90.00
#
_symmetry.space_group_name_H-M   'P 1'
#
loop_
_entity.id
_entity.type
_entity.pdbx_description
1 polymer ?
#
loop_
_entity_poly.entity_id
_entity_poly.type
_entity_poly.pdbx_seq_one_letter_code
_entity_poly.pdbx_strand_id
1 'polypeptide(L)'
;MPTPEIEEFARKLVQQVRDVAIRNCDALLQPQAGSPAAHRWRALDATSSDIRVVVPDAVDEAVFGVLQAIDQGLLRLKYVSSSGREVDLTEEGLGELAGWYMGSGGWRAMYSAERFVDDFSDVGG
;
A
#
# COMPACT_ATOMS: atom_id res chain seq x y z
N MET A 1 2.05 -2.93 -21.09
CA MET A 1 2.16 -1.69 -20.28
C MET A 1 0.79 -1.37 -19.74
N PRO A 2 0.69 -0.91 -18.48
CA PRO A 2 -0.59 -0.56 -17.87
C PRO A 2 -1.32 0.51 -18.69
N THR A 3 -2.66 0.48 -18.67
CA THR A 3 -3.46 1.57 -19.24
C THR A 3 -3.26 2.85 -18.42
N PRO A 4 -3.49 4.05 -18.98
CA PRO A 4 -3.41 5.30 -18.23
C PRO A 4 -4.27 5.32 -16.96
N GLU A 5 -5.42 4.63 -16.99
CA GLU A 5 -6.33 4.54 -15.86
C GLU A 5 -5.85 3.56 -14.78
N ILE A 6 -5.20 2.44 -15.15
CA ILE A 6 -4.51 1.57 -14.18
C ILE A 6 -3.35 2.31 -13.53
N GLU A 7 -2.63 3.12 -14.30
CA GLU A 7 -1.57 3.97 -13.78
C GLU A 7 -2.09 5.05 -12.81
N GLU A 8 -3.25 5.64 -13.13
CA GLU A 8 -3.94 6.57 -12.22
C GLU A 8 -4.37 5.87 -10.93
N PHE A 9 -4.95 4.67 -11.05
CA PHE A 9 -5.31 3.83 -9.92
C PHE A 9 -4.09 3.53 -9.04
N ALA A 10 -2.97 3.12 -9.63
CA ALA A 10 -1.72 2.83 -8.94
C ALA A 10 -1.23 4.03 -8.11
N ARG A 11 -1.19 5.22 -8.71
CA ARG A 11 -0.82 6.46 -8.01
C ARG A 11 -1.75 6.75 -6.83
N LYS A 12 -3.07 6.64 -7.04
CA LYS A 12 -4.04 6.89 -5.96
C LYS A 12 -3.94 5.86 -4.85
N LEU A 13 -3.80 4.57 -5.19
CA LEU A 13 -3.63 3.50 -4.22
C LEU A 13 -2.41 3.76 -3.33
N VAL A 14 -1.25 4.04 -3.92
CA VAL A 14 -0.04 4.30 -3.15
C VAL A 14 -0.17 5.59 -2.34
N GLN A 15 -0.50 6.72 -2.97
CA GLN A 15 -0.43 8.02 -2.30
C GLN A 15 -1.58 8.28 -1.32
N GLN A 16 -2.78 7.78 -1.62
CA GLN A 16 -4.00 8.08 -0.86
C GLN A 16 -4.43 6.94 0.06
N VAL A 17 -3.95 5.72 -0.16
CA VAL A 17 -4.25 4.58 0.72
C VAL A 17 -3.00 4.21 1.53
N ARG A 18 -1.95 3.71 0.88
CA ARG A 18 -0.74 3.22 1.55
C ARG A 18 -0.07 4.32 2.37
N ASP A 19 0.31 5.42 1.74
CA ASP A 19 1.07 6.49 2.38
C ASP A 19 0.26 7.21 3.47
N VAL A 20 -1.05 7.41 3.24
CA VAL A 20 -1.95 7.97 4.25
C VAL A 20 -2.08 7.02 5.44
N ALA A 21 -2.17 5.70 5.22
CA ALA A 21 -2.21 4.73 6.30
C ALA A 21 -0.94 4.76 7.15
N ILE A 22 0.25 4.82 6.53
CA ILE A 22 1.53 4.95 7.23
C ILE A 22 1.56 6.23 8.07
N ARG A 23 1.18 7.39 7.50
CA ARG A 23 1.11 8.66 8.25
C ARG A 23 0.13 8.60 9.42
N ASN A 24 -1.02 7.96 9.23
CA ASN A 24 -2.00 7.80 10.29
C ASN A 24 -1.44 6.94 11.43
N CYS A 25 -0.76 5.84 11.12
CA CYS A 25 -0.05 5.02 12.10
C CYS A 25 1.03 5.83 12.83
N ASP A 26 1.82 6.62 12.12
CA ASP A 26 2.85 7.48 12.71
C ASP A 26 2.26 8.56 13.65
N ALA A 27 1.07 9.06 13.34
CA ALA A 27 0.36 9.98 14.21
C ALA A 27 -0.07 9.32 15.54
N LEU A 28 -0.35 8.01 15.53
CA LEU A 28 -0.68 7.24 16.75
C LEU A 28 0.53 7.06 17.69
N LEU A 29 1.74 7.17 17.15
CA LEU A 29 2.99 7.07 17.92
C LEU A 29 3.36 8.36 18.64
N GLN A 30 2.63 9.45 18.40
CA GLN A 30 2.87 10.72 19.07
C GLN A 30 2.45 10.65 20.55
N PRO A 31 3.21 11.25 21.48
CA PRO A 31 2.90 11.21 22.91
C PRO A 31 1.48 11.67 23.26
N GLN A 32 0.97 12.68 22.54
CA GLN A 32 -0.34 13.28 22.72
C GLN A 32 -1.50 12.51 22.07
N ALA A 33 -1.24 11.44 21.30
CA ALA A 33 -2.29 10.68 20.64
C ALA A 33 -3.17 9.96 21.68
N GLY A 34 -4.44 10.35 21.77
CA GLY A 34 -5.39 9.84 22.78
C GLY A 34 -6.33 8.74 22.28
N SER A 35 -6.09 8.16 21.10
CA SER A 35 -6.99 7.13 20.57
C SER A 35 -6.79 5.79 21.29
N PRO A 36 -7.80 4.90 21.33
CA PRO A 36 -7.65 3.56 21.90
C PRO A 36 -6.51 2.76 21.28
N ALA A 37 -6.23 2.95 19.98
CA ALA A 37 -5.11 2.30 19.31
C ALA A 37 -3.76 2.82 19.84
N ALA A 38 -3.60 4.14 20.00
CA ALA A 38 -2.39 4.74 20.57
C ALA A 38 -2.13 4.25 22.01
N HIS A 39 -3.19 4.08 22.82
CA HIS A 39 -3.05 3.49 24.16
C HIS A 39 -2.58 2.04 24.13
N ARG A 40 -3.12 1.20 23.22
CA ARG A 40 -2.66 -0.19 23.07
C ARG A 40 -1.20 -0.25 22.62
N TRP A 41 -0.80 0.62 21.69
CA TRP A 41 0.58 0.63 21.18
C TRP A 41 1.59 1.06 22.24
N ARG A 42 1.25 2.05 23.08
CA ARG A 42 2.09 2.45 24.22
C ARG A 42 2.16 1.40 25.33
N ALA A 43 1.21 0.48 25.38
CA ALA A 43 1.23 -0.63 26.34
C ALA A 43 2.14 -1.79 25.89
N LEU A 44 2.68 -1.73 24.67
CA LEU A 44 3.69 -2.67 24.19
C LEU A 44 5.04 -2.36 24.83
N ASP A 45 5.85 -3.40 25.07
CA ASP A 45 7.26 -3.26 25.43
C ASP A 45 8.11 -3.04 24.16
N ALA A 46 7.78 -1.98 23.42
CA ALA A 46 8.41 -1.61 22.17
C ALA A 46 8.55 -0.09 22.08
N THR A 47 9.64 0.38 21.48
CA THR A 47 9.84 1.81 21.25
C THR A 47 9.03 2.28 20.04
N SER A 48 8.73 3.59 19.97
CA SER A 48 8.11 4.15 18.77
C SER A 48 8.96 3.94 17.51
N SER A 49 10.29 3.83 17.63
CA SER A 49 11.17 3.47 16.52
C SER A 49 10.93 2.04 16.04
N ASP A 50 10.80 1.07 16.95
CA ASP A 50 10.55 -0.33 16.59
C ASP A 50 9.23 -0.45 15.82
N ILE A 51 8.19 0.24 16.29
CA ILE A 51 6.88 0.23 15.62
C ILE A 51 6.96 0.93 14.26
N ARG A 52 7.72 2.03 14.12
CA ARG A 52 7.86 2.74 12.84
C ARG A 52 8.44 1.86 11.73
N VAL A 53 9.33 0.93 12.07
CA VAL A 53 9.96 0.02 11.10
C VAL A 53 8.95 -0.98 10.54
N VAL A 54 8.06 -1.52 11.37
CA VAL A 54 7.11 -2.57 10.94
C VAL A 54 5.83 -2.05 10.31
N VAL A 55 5.48 -0.78 10.53
CA VAL A 55 4.24 -0.17 10.00
C VAL A 55 4.14 -0.25 8.46
N PRO A 56 5.18 0.11 7.68
CA PRO A 56 5.15 -0.01 6.22
C PRO A 56 4.91 -1.44 5.77
N ASP A 57 5.60 -2.42 6.36
CA ASP A 57 5.47 -3.84 5.99
C ASP A 57 4.05 -4.35 6.21
N ALA A 58 3.45 -4.00 7.36
CA ALA A 58 2.08 -4.40 7.68
C ALA A 58 1.05 -3.75 6.73
N VAL A 59 1.29 -2.50 6.33
CA VAL A 59 0.44 -1.79 5.34
C VAL A 59 0.62 -2.41 3.94
N ASP A 60 1.86 -2.68 3.54
CA ASP A 60 2.20 -3.25 2.25
C ASP A 60 1.62 -4.65 2.08
N GLU A 61 1.70 -5.50 3.11
CA GLU A 61 1.10 -6.83 3.11
C GLU A 61 -0.43 -6.77 2.97
N ALA A 62 -1.08 -5.84 3.67
CA ALA A 62 -2.53 -5.67 3.56
C ALA A 62 -2.95 -5.18 2.16
N VAL A 63 -2.22 -4.23 1.58
CA VAL A 63 -2.46 -3.75 0.21
C VAL A 63 -2.23 -4.87 -0.81
N PHE A 64 -1.12 -5.60 -0.66
CA PHE A 64 -0.79 -6.75 -1.51
C PHE A 64 -1.89 -7.81 -1.47
N GLY A 65 -2.36 -8.18 -0.28
CA GLY A 65 -3.43 -9.18 -0.13
C GLY A 65 -4.74 -8.77 -0.82
N VAL A 66 -5.09 -7.48 -0.78
CA VAL A 66 -6.27 -6.96 -1.51
C VAL A 66 -6.06 -7.05 -3.02
N LEU A 67 -4.90 -6.62 -3.53
CA LEU A 67 -4.60 -6.70 -4.97
C LEU A 67 -4.56 -8.14 -5.46
N GLN A 68 -3.95 -9.04 -4.68
CA GLN A 68 -3.90 -10.46 -4.99
C GLN A 68 -5.30 -11.09 -5.02
N ALA A 69 -6.20 -10.70 -4.10
CA ALA A 69 -7.58 -11.15 -4.13
C ALA A 69 -8.34 -10.65 -5.38
N ILE A 70 -8.00 -9.46 -5.90
CA ILE A 70 -8.53 -8.95 -7.17
C ILE A 70 -7.97 -9.75 -8.34
N ASP A 71 -6.66 -9.99 -8.36
CA ASP A 71 -5.98 -10.77 -9.42
C ASP A 71 -6.52 -12.20 -9.51
N GLN A 72 -6.84 -12.82 -8.36
CA GLN A 72 -7.44 -14.16 -8.30
C GLN A 72 -8.96 -14.15 -8.58
N GLY A 73 -9.56 -12.99 -8.81
CA GLY A 73 -11.00 -12.84 -9.04
C GLY A 73 -11.88 -13.13 -7.81
N LEU A 74 -11.29 -13.23 -6.62
CA LEU A 74 -11.99 -13.41 -5.34
C LEU A 74 -12.71 -12.13 -4.91
N LEU A 75 -12.10 -10.98 -5.19
CA LEU A 75 -12.65 -9.66 -4.94
C LEU A 75 -12.75 -8.87 -6.24
N ARG A 76 -13.94 -8.83 -6.84
CA ARG A 76 -14.14 -8.08 -8.10
C ARG A 76 -14.44 -6.62 -7.79
N LEU A 77 -13.55 -5.73 -8.24
CA LEU A 77 -13.67 -4.29 -8.01
C LEU A 77 -13.60 -3.53 -9.33
N LYS A 78 -14.44 -2.50 -9.43
CA LYS A 78 -14.33 -1.47 -10.46
C LYS A 78 -13.74 -0.21 -9.87
N TYR A 79 -12.82 0.39 -10.61
CA TYR A 79 -12.29 1.72 -10.35
C TYR A 79 -12.92 2.72 -11.32
N VAL A 80 -13.32 3.89 -10.82
CA VAL A 80 -13.77 4.99 -11.68
C VAL A 80 -12.66 6.01 -11.76
N SER A 81 -12.09 6.20 -12.95
CA SER A 81 -11.02 7.15 -13.18
C SER A 81 -11.48 8.60 -13.04
N SER A 82 -10.53 9.53 -12.97
CA SER A 82 -10.79 10.96 -13.02
C SER A 82 -11.53 11.42 -14.28
N SER A 83 -11.43 10.67 -15.38
CA SER A 83 -12.19 10.91 -16.61
C SER A 83 -13.63 10.37 -16.58
N GLY A 84 -14.01 9.68 -15.49
CA GLY A 84 -15.32 9.03 -15.35
C GLY A 84 -15.43 7.66 -16.01
N ARG A 85 -14.31 7.13 -16.53
CA ARG A 85 -14.27 5.78 -17.11
C ARG A 85 -14.27 4.74 -16.00
N GLU A 86 -15.13 3.74 -16.13
CA GLU A 86 -15.07 2.52 -15.31
C GLU A 86 -13.97 1.60 -15.84
N VAL A 87 -13.15 1.10 -14.92
CA VAL A 87 -12.06 0.15 -15.15
C VAL A 87 -12.37 -1.08 -14.30
N ASP A 88 -12.56 -2.23 -14.93
CA ASP A 88 -12.65 -3.49 -14.20
C ASP A 88 -11.24 -3.92 -13.82
N LEU A 89 -10.91 -3.86 -12.53
CA LEU A 89 -9.53 -4.13 -12.07
C LEU A 89 -9.15 -5.60 -12.23
N THR A 90 -10.12 -6.53 -12.22
CA THR A 90 -9.84 -7.95 -12.44
C THR A 90 -9.50 -8.20 -13.92
N GLU A 91 -10.23 -7.59 -14.84
CA GLU A 91 -10.00 -7.78 -16.29
C GLU A 91 -8.81 -6.96 -16.80
N GLU A 92 -8.76 -5.66 -16.46
CA GLU A 92 -7.73 -4.74 -16.94
C GLU A 92 -6.41 -4.84 -16.16
N GLY A 93 -6.46 -5.38 -14.94
CA GLY A 93 -5.26 -5.67 -14.15
C GLY A 93 -4.46 -6.87 -14.64
N LEU A 94 -5.02 -7.66 -15.56
CA LEU A 94 -4.38 -8.83 -16.18
C LEU A 94 -3.86 -9.88 -15.20
N GLY A 95 -4.38 -9.89 -13.95
CA GLY A 95 -3.90 -10.79 -12.89
C GLY A 95 -2.52 -10.41 -12.33
N GLU A 96 -2.04 -9.19 -12.58
CA GLU A 96 -0.68 -8.75 -12.26
C GLU A 96 -0.64 -7.53 -11.32
N LEU A 97 -1.77 -7.08 -10.76
CA LEU A 97 -1.81 -5.88 -9.92
C LEU A 97 -0.89 -6.01 -8.69
N ALA A 98 -0.93 -7.17 -8.02
CA ALA A 98 -0.11 -7.45 -6.85
C ALA A 98 1.38 -7.52 -7.21
N GLY A 99 1.70 -8.09 -8.37
CA GLY A 99 3.05 -8.13 -8.92
C GLY A 99 3.58 -6.73 -9.27
N TRP A 100 2.76 -5.91 -9.92
CA TRP A 100 3.09 -4.51 -10.22
C TRP A 100 3.26 -3.66 -8.97
N TYR A 101 2.53 -3.97 -7.90
CA TYR A 101 2.70 -3.29 -6.62
C TYR A 101 4.02 -3.65 -5.94
N MET A 102 4.31 -4.96 -5.79
CA MET A 102 5.44 -5.45 -4.99
C MET A 102 6.76 -5.56 -5.76
N GLY A 103 6.74 -5.64 -7.09
CA GLY A 103 7.93 -5.89 -7.90
C GLY A 103 9.02 -4.81 -7.77
N SER A 104 10.25 -5.15 -8.13
CA SER A 104 11.36 -4.18 -8.20
C SER A 104 11.03 -3.09 -9.23
N GLY A 105 11.13 -1.82 -8.82
CA GLY A 105 10.65 -0.70 -9.62
C GLY A 105 9.13 -0.66 -9.81
N GLY A 106 8.37 -1.40 -9.00
CA GLY A 106 6.91 -1.43 -9.01
C GLY A 106 6.27 -0.18 -8.41
N TRP A 107 4.95 -0.18 -8.30
CA TRP A 107 4.16 0.99 -7.92
C TRP A 107 4.56 1.59 -6.58
N ARG A 108 4.90 0.76 -5.58
CA ARG A 108 5.38 1.29 -4.30
C ARG A 108 6.69 2.06 -4.47
N ALA A 109 7.63 1.54 -5.26
CA ALA A 109 8.91 2.20 -5.50
C ALA A 109 8.74 3.47 -6.36
N MET A 110 7.82 3.46 -7.32
CA MET A 110 7.59 4.59 -8.23
C MET A 110 6.81 5.74 -7.59
N TYR A 111 5.82 5.43 -6.74
CA TYR A 111 4.81 6.42 -6.32
C TYR A 111 4.80 6.74 -4.84
N SER A 112 5.49 5.95 -4.01
CA SER A 112 5.51 6.20 -2.56
C SER A 112 6.24 7.49 -2.23
N ALA A 113 5.63 8.30 -1.37
CA ALA A 113 6.28 9.40 -0.67
C ALA A 113 6.70 9.00 0.76
N GLU A 114 6.30 7.82 1.22
CA GLU A 114 6.64 7.28 2.54
C GLU A 114 7.74 6.21 2.44
N ARG A 115 8.30 5.87 3.59
CA ARG A 115 9.27 4.78 3.73
C ARG A 115 8.71 3.43 3.25
N PHE A 116 9.59 2.62 2.67
CA PHE A 116 9.33 1.23 2.28
C PHE A 116 10.67 0.47 2.27
N VAL A 117 10.59 -0.86 2.33
CA VAL A 117 11.73 -1.76 2.15
C VAL A 117 11.66 -2.32 0.73
N ASP A 118 12.76 -2.20 -0.03
CA ASP A 118 12.89 -2.87 -1.33
C ASP A 118 13.60 -4.21 -1.11
N ASP A 119 12.83 -5.27 -0.86
CA ASP A 119 13.37 -6.62 -0.63
C ASP A 119 14.14 -7.18 -1.85
N PHE A 120 14.00 -6.55 -3.02
CA PHE A 120 14.61 -6.99 -4.27
C PHE A 120 15.81 -6.12 -4.69
N SER A 121 16.19 -5.11 -3.92
CA SER A 121 17.35 -4.24 -4.24
C SER A 121 18.66 -5.03 -4.37
N ASP A 122 18.76 -6.13 -3.62
CA ASP A 122 19.99 -6.93 -3.51
C ASP A 122 20.00 -8.16 -4.43
N VAL A 123 18.92 -8.41 -5.18
CA VAL A 123 18.78 -9.56 -6.09
C VAL A 123 19.30 -9.23 -7.50
N GLY A 124 19.85 -8.02 -7.71
CA GLY A 124 20.49 -7.59 -8.96
C GLY A 124 22.01 -7.66 -8.92
N GLY A 125 22.57 -8.82 -9.28
CA GLY A 125 23.99 -9.04 -9.58
C GLY A 125 24.18 -10.07 -10.69
#